data_AF-A0A0A2L9N3-F1
#
_entry.id   AF-A0A0A2L9N3-F1
#
_cell.length_a   1.000
_cell.length_b   1.000
_cell.length_c   1.000
_cell.angle_alpha   90.00
_cell.angle_beta   90.00
_cell.angle_gamma   90.00
#
_symmetry.space_group_name_H-M   'P 1'
#
loop_
_entity.id
_entity.type
_entity.pdbx_description
1 polymer ?
#
loop_
_entity_poly.entity_id
_entity_poly.type
_entity_poly.pdbx_seq_one_letter_code
_entity_poly.pdbx_strand_id
1 'polypeptide(L)'
;MKSPIYVLAVLLPFLTQIATATPVAEPEFDELEERGRGNDKDNNHHGWDDRNVCEVKRTYPYYKYPCASSPKVGTSIQGAIFTPSCRYQNGDSGVWYLAPKGWVKEQDKPRRCPGTTKACT
;
A
#
# COMPACT_ATOMS: atom_id res chain seq x y z
N MET A 1 48.03 -12.49 -57.99
CA MET A 1 47.84 -11.08 -57.56
C MET A 1 46.86 -11.07 -56.39
N LYS A 2 47.15 -10.23 -55.39
CA LYS A 2 46.52 -10.12 -54.08
C LYS A 2 45.22 -9.31 -54.12
N SER A 3 44.20 -9.72 -53.37
CA SER A 3 43.31 -8.81 -52.64
C SER A 3 42.45 -9.59 -51.62
N PRO A 4 42.64 -9.39 -50.31
CA PRO A 4 41.75 -9.91 -49.28
C PRO A 4 40.55 -8.97 -49.07
N ILE A 5 39.36 -9.55 -48.95
CA ILE A 5 38.14 -8.83 -48.57
C ILE A 5 38.21 -8.56 -47.07
N TYR A 6 38.29 -7.29 -46.70
CA TYR A 6 38.30 -6.82 -45.32
C TYR A 6 36.91 -7.00 -44.69
N VAL A 7 36.82 -7.83 -43.64
CA VAL A 7 35.63 -7.95 -42.78
C VAL A 7 35.62 -6.74 -41.85
N LEU A 8 34.74 -5.79 -42.13
CA LEU A 8 34.45 -4.63 -41.28
C LEU A 8 33.60 -5.09 -40.08
N ALA A 9 34.27 -5.54 -39.02
CA ALA A 9 33.66 -5.75 -37.72
C ALA A 9 33.45 -4.39 -37.03
N VAL A 10 32.26 -3.81 -37.18
CA VAL A 10 31.85 -2.65 -36.39
C VAL A 10 31.32 -3.16 -35.05
N LEU A 11 32.20 -3.30 -34.06
CA LEU A 11 31.83 -3.50 -32.67
C LEU A 11 31.25 -2.19 -32.12
N LEU A 12 29.93 -2.08 -32.06
CA LEU A 12 29.28 -1.04 -31.25
C LEU A 12 29.44 -1.38 -29.76
N PRO A 13 30.05 -0.50 -28.94
CA PRO A 13 29.96 -0.64 -27.50
C PRO A 13 28.55 -0.19 -27.06
N PHE A 14 27.71 -1.15 -26.69
CA PHE A 14 26.49 -0.87 -25.93
C PHE A 14 26.89 -0.38 -24.53
N LEU A 15 26.93 0.94 -24.35
CA LEU A 15 27.00 1.58 -23.04
C LEU A 15 25.61 1.51 -22.38
N THR A 16 25.31 0.42 -21.70
CA THR A 16 24.20 0.34 -20.76
C THR A 16 24.59 1.06 -19.48
N GLN A 17 24.12 2.30 -19.32
CA GLN A 17 24.12 2.97 -18.02
C GLN A 17 23.05 2.29 -17.15
N ILE A 18 23.48 1.32 -16.36
CA ILE A 18 22.65 0.72 -15.32
C ILE A 18 22.61 1.75 -14.18
N ALA A 19 21.60 2.62 -14.20
CA ALA A 19 21.27 3.42 -13.04
C ALA A 19 20.80 2.46 -11.93
N THR A 20 21.71 2.09 -11.03
CA THR A 20 21.37 1.38 -9.81
C THR A 20 20.64 2.35 -8.90
N ALA A 21 19.32 2.41 -9.03
CA ALA A 21 18.47 2.95 -7.98
C ALA A 21 18.61 2.01 -6.77
N THR A 22 19.50 2.36 -5.86
CA THR A 22 19.61 1.69 -4.56
C THR A 22 18.27 1.84 -3.84
N PRO A 23 17.58 0.76 -3.47
CA PRO A 23 16.39 0.89 -2.64
C PRO A 23 16.81 1.54 -1.32
N VAL A 24 16.33 2.77 -1.10
CA VAL A 24 16.48 3.44 0.20
C VAL A 24 15.72 2.58 1.21
N ALA A 25 16.42 2.24 2.28
CA ALA A 25 15.97 1.38 3.36
C ALA A 25 14.57 1.80 3.86
N GLU A 26 13.80 0.76 4.14
CA GLU A 26 12.42 0.83 4.61
C GLU A 26 12.36 1.55 5.96
N PRO A 27 11.32 2.37 6.23
CA PRO A 27 11.03 2.72 7.61
C PRO A 27 10.72 1.41 8.35
N GLU A 28 11.53 1.09 9.35
CA GLU A 28 11.20 0.07 10.33
C GLU A 28 9.84 0.46 10.94
N PHE A 29 8.80 -0.29 10.61
CA PHE A 29 7.53 -0.19 11.30
C PHE A 29 7.73 -0.85 12.66
N ASP A 30 8.34 -0.09 13.57
CA ASP A 30 8.45 -0.42 14.98
C ASP A 30 7.07 -0.83 15.51
N GLU A 31 7.03 -1.94 16.24
CA GLU A 31 5.86 -2.56 16.84
C GLU A 31 5.17 -1.58 17.80
N LEU A 32 4.35 -0.67 17.27
CA LEU A 32 3.57 0.26 18.10
C LEU A 32 2.25 -0.42 18.52
N GLU A 33 2.33 -0.97 19.73
CA GLU A 33 1.29 -1.36 20.69
C GLU A 33 -0.17 -1.43 20.20
N GLU A 34 -0.73 -2.63 20.38
CA GLU A 34 -2.16 -2.97 20.42
C GLU A 34 -2.92 -2.16 21.50
N ARG A 35 -3.20 -0.88 21.24
CA ARG A 35 -4.15 -0.11 22.06
C ARG A 35 -5.52 -0.05 21.41
N GLY A 36 -6.29 -1.13 21.61
CA GLY A 36 -7.68 -1.21 21.16
C GLY A 36 -8.54 -2.20 21.96
N ARG A 37 -8.24 -2.43 23.25
CA ARG A 37 -9.14 -3.16 24.16
C ARG A 37 -10.01 -2.17 24.93
N GLY A 38 -11.07 -1.70 24.28
CA GLY A 38 -12.23 -1.11 24.96
C GLY A 38 -13.09 -2.25 25.49
N ASN A 39 -12.90 -2.57 26.76
CA ASN A 39 -13.64 -3.59 27.48
C ASN A 39 -14.84 -2.91 28.16
N ASP A 40 -15.86 -2.54 27.39
CA ASP A 40 -17.13 -2.07 27.95
C ASP A 40 -18.23 -3.08 27.65
N LYS A 41 -18.62 -3.77 28.72
CA LYS A 41 -19.74 -4.68 28.79
C LYS A 41 -21.03 -3.87 28.64
N ASP A 42 -21.64 -3.92 27.46
CA ASP A 42 -23.08 -3.72 27.35
C ASP A 42 -23.69 -4.82 26.49
N ASN A 43 -24.36 -5.74 27.21
CA ASN A 43 -25.24 -6.73 26.63
C ASN A 43 -26.44 -5.99 26.00
N ASN A 44 -26.82 -6.42 24.79
CA ASN A 44 -28.04 -6.09 24.02
C ASN A 44 -27.85 -5.12 22.84
N HIS A 45 -27.62 -5.67 21.65
CA HIS A 45 -28.60 -5.67 20.54
C HIS A 45 -27.94 -6.24 19.28
N HIS A 46 -28.58 -7.25 18.68
CA HIS A 46 -28.29 -7.69 17.31
C HIS A 46 -28.77 -6.62 16.32
N GLY A 47 -27.97 -5.57 16.16
CA GLY A 47 -28.22 -4.50 15.20
C GLY A 47 -26.88 -3.88 14.84
N TRP A 48 -26.43 -4.10 13.60
CA TRP A 48 -25.22 -3.50 13.06
C TRP A 48 -25.46 -1.99 12.89
N ASP A 49 -25.38 -1.27 14.00
CA ASP A 49 -25.73 0.14 14.09
C ASP A 49 -24.87 0.93 13.09
N ASP A 50 -25.49 1.60 12.12
CA ASP A 50 -24.83 2.32 11.03
C ASP A 50 -24.16 3.63 11.52
N ARG A 51 -23.83 3.71 12.81
CA ARG A 51 -23.37 4.94 13.49
C ARG A 51 -22.02 5.42 12.98
N ASN A 52 -21.13 4.52 12.56
CA ASN A 52 -19.82 4.89 12.03
C ASN A 52 -19.55 4.24 10.67
N VAL A 53 -19.62 5.07 9.63
CA VAL A 53 -19.42 4.66 8.23
C VAL A 53 -17.98 4.14 7.98
N CYS A 54 -17.04 4.52 8.84
CA CYS A 54 -15.63 4.09 8.76
C CYS A 54 -15.29 2.93 9.70
N GLU A 55 -16.28 2.33 10.37
CA GLU A 55 -16.09 1.11 11.13
C GLU A 55 -15.76 -0.07 10.22
N VAL A 56 -14.79 -0.88 10.62
CA VAL A 56 -14.40 -2.11 9.92
C VAL A 56 -15.47 -3.18 10.13
N LYS A 57 -16.43 -3.16 9.23
CA LYS A 57 -17.54 -4.12 9.10
C LYS A 57 -17.10 -5.46 8.51
N ARG A 58 -16.19 -5.41 7.54
CA ARG A 58 -15.55 -6.57 6.91
C ARG A 58 -14.05 -6.32 6.92
N THR A 59 -13.30 -7.33 7.35
CA THR A 59 -11.84 -7.23 7.40
C THR A 59 -11.24 -7.07 6.00
N TYR A 60 -10.18 -6.28 5.89
CA TYR A 60 -9.42 -6.03 4.67
C TYR A 60 -7.91 -6.16 4.91
N PRO A 61 -7.11 -6.45 3.86
CA PRO A 61 -5.67 -6.56 3.99
C PRO A 61 -5.00 -5.19 4.10
N TYR A 62 -3.87 -5.15 4.82
CA TYR A 62 -2.86 -4.09 4.71
C TYR A 62 -1.76 -4.55 3.75
N TYR A 63 -1.23 -3.62 2.96
CA TYR A 63 -0.16 -3.84 1.99
C TYR A 63 1.10 -3.05 2.37
N LYS A 64 2.26 -3.59 2.00
CA LYS A 64 3.57 -2.95 2.26
C LYS A 64 3.78 -1.66 1.47
N TYR A 65 3.33 -1.62 0.21
CA TYR A 65 3.48 -0.51 -0.72
C TYR A 65 2.15 -0.22 -1.44
N PRO A 66 1.95 1.01 -1.95
CA PRO A 66 0.71 1.37 -2.63
C PRO A 66 0.72 0.94 -4.11
N CYS A 67 1.06 -0.31 -4.41
CA CYS A 67 1.12 -0.85 -5.77
C CYS A 67 0.47 -2.24 -5.89
N ALA A 68 0.03 -2.60 -7.09
CA ALA A 68 -0.73 -3.85 -7.32
C ALA A 68 0.03 -5.12 -6.89
N SER A 69 1.34 -5.16 -7.08
CA SER A 69 2.22 -6.30 -6.73
C SER A 69 2.64 -6.33 -5.26
N SER A 70 2.23 -5.35 -4.45
CA SER A 70 2.65 -5.27 -3.06
C SER A 70 2.24 -6.53 -2.27
N PRO A 71 3.13 -7.10 -1.44
CA PRO A 71 2.75 -8.13 -0.50
C PRO A 71 1.77 -7.58 0.54
N LYS A 72 0.96 -8.48 1.09
CA LYS A 72 0.10 -8.22 2.25
C LYS A 72 0.94 -8.35 3.52
N VAL A 73 0.80 -7.40 4.44
CA VAL A 73 1.56 -7.35 5.70
C VAL A 73 0.68 -7.52 6.93
N GLY A 74 -0.64 -7.56 6.76
CA GLY A 74 -1.57 -7.79 7.86
C GLY A 74 -3.03 -7.68 7.43
N THR A 75 -3.91 -7.71 8.41
CA THR A 75 -5.37 -7.63 8.24
C THR A 75 -5.96 -6.68 9.28
N SER A 76 -6.98 -5.92 8.89
CA SER A 76 -7.73 -5.04 9.79
C SER A 76 -8.51 -5.84 10.83
N ILE A 77 -8.77 -5.23 11.98
CA ILE A 77 -9.58 -5.83 13.04
C ILE A 77 -11.04 -5.40 12.87
N GLN A 78 -11.98 -6.33 12.98
CA GLN A 78 -13.41 -6.02 12.91
C GLN A 78 -13.83 -5.14 14.11
N GLY A 79 -14.66 -4.13 13.86
CA GLY A 79 -15.07 -3.13 14.85
C GLY A 79 -14.05 -1.99 15.08
N ALA A 80 -12.85 -2.07 14.50
CA ALA A 80 -11.91 -0.94 14.52
C ALA A 80 -12.41 0.21 13.62
N ILE A 81 -11.86 1.41 13.79
CA ILE A 81 -12.17 2.56 12.92
C ILE A 81 -11.05 2.77 11.90
N PHE A 82 -11.40 2.85 10.62
CA PHE A 82 -10.45 3.17 9.56
C PHE A 82 -10.03 4.64 9.62
N THR A 83 -8.76 4.88 9.93
CA THR A 83 -8.18 6.21 10.19
C THR A 83 -6.94 6.43 9.31
N PRO A 84 -7.12 6.72 8.01
CA PRO A 84 -5.99 6.95 7.11
C PRO A 84 -5.34 8.31 7.35
N SER A 85 -4.00 8.34 7.38
CA SER A 85 -3.20 9.55 7.56
C SER A 85 -3.08 10.38 6.29
N CYS A 86 -2.97 9.72 5.12
CA CYS A 86 -2.89 10.36 3.82
C CYS A 86 -3.43 9.46 2.70
N ARG A 87 -3.63 10.07 1.52
CA ARG A 87 -4.11 9.47 0.27
C ARG A 87 -3.03 9.60 -0.81
N TYR A 88 -2.79 8.55 -1.57
CA TYR A 88 -1.85 8.49 -2.68
C TYR A 88 -2.54 7.97 -3.94
N GLN A 89 -2.35 8.66 -5.06
CA GLN A 89 -2.80 8.20 -6.38
C GLN A 89 -1.61 7.54 -7.09
N ASN A 90 -1.65 6.23 -7.29
CA ASN A 90 -0.58 5.49 -7.98
C ASN A 90 -1.04 5.05 -9.38
N GLY A 91 -0.94 5.94 -10.38
CA GLY A 91 -1.19 5.62 -11.79
C GLY A 91 -2.35 4.63 -11.99
N ASP A 92 -2.04 3.51 -12.64
CA ASP A 92 -2.99 2.42 -12.92
C ASP A 92 -3.31 1.53 -11.70
N SER A 93 -2.49 1.57 -10.66
CA SER A 93 -2.77 0.87 -9.39
C SER A 93 -3.86 1.55 -8.56
N GLY A 94 -4.33 2.74 -8.96
CA GLY A 94 -5.48 3.43 -8.37
C GLY A 94 -5.16 4.21 -7.10
N VAL A 95 -6.17 4.35 -6.24
CA VAL A 95 -6.13 5.15 -5.01
C VAL A 95 -5.76 4.28 -3.82
N TRP A 96 -4.85 4.79 -3.01
CA TRP A 96 -4.32 4.15 -1.82
C TRP A 96 -4.36 5.09 -0.63
N TYR A 97 -4.46 4.52 0.56
CA TYR A 97 -4.47 5.23 1.83
C TYR A 97 -3.41 4.66 2.76
N LEU A 98 -2.65 5.53 3.40
CA LEU A 98 -1.70 5.10 4.43
C LEU A 98 -2.41 5.02 5.78
N ALA A 99 -2.63 3.81 6.29
CA ALA A 99 -3.14 3.54 7.62
C ALA A 99 -1.99 3.14 8.57
N PRO A 100 -2.19 3.13 9.90
CA PRO A 100 -1.12 2.81 10.85
C PRO A 100 -0.42 1.47 10.61
N LYS A 101 -1.13 0.48 10.05
CA LYS A 101 -0.62 -0.88 9.80
C LYS A 101 -0.16 -1.11 8.36
N GLY A 102 -0.15 -0.07 7.52
CA GLY A 102 0.26 -0.15 6.12
C GLY A 102 -0.74 0.46 5.14
N TRP A 103 -0.54 0.20 3.86
CA TRP A 103 -1.35 0.74 2.78
C TRP A 103 -2.66 -0.01 2.60
N VAL A 104 -3.73 0.72 2.29
CA VAL A 104 -5.07 0.19 2.04
C VAL A 104 -5.55 0.70 0.69
N LYS A 105 -6.02 -0.20 -0.18
CA LYS A 105 -6.61 0.17 -1.47
C LYS A 105 -8.00 0.79 -1.27
N GLU A 106 -8.38 1.71 -2.14
CA GLU A 106 -9.73 2.32 -2.14
C GLU A 106 -10.86 1.29 -2.10
N GLN A 107 -10.77 0.20 -2.86
CA GLN A 107 -11.81 -0.83 -2.86
C GLN A 107 -11.85 -1.68 -1.58
N ASP A 108 -10.79 -1.66 -0.77
CA ASP A 108 -10.63 -2.51 0.41
C ASP A 108 -11.10 -1.81 1.69
N LYS A 109 -11.11 -0.47 1.75
CA LYS A 109 -11.56 0.28 2.95
C LYS A 109 -13.04 0.04 3.25
N PRO A 110 -13.52 0.36 4.48
CA PRO A 110 -14.93 0.26 4.81
C PRO A 110 -15.81 0.96 3.78
N ARG A 111 -16.87 0.26 3.36
CA ARG A 111 -17.79 0.77 2.35
C ARG A 111 -18.38 2.09 2.80
N ARG A 112 -18.48 3.06 1.88
CA ARG A 112 -18.97 4.43 2.10
C ARG A 112 -18.09 5.30 3.01
N CYS A 113 -17.03 4.78 3.63
CA CYS A 113 -16.07 5.62 4.33
C CYS A 113 -15.32 6.49 3.30
N PRO A 114 -15.31 7.83 3.41
CA PRO A 114 -14.64 8.69 2.43
C PRO A 114 -13.11 8.59 2.47
N GLY A 115 -12.55 8.09 3.58
CA GLY A 115 -11.11 8.15 3.84
C GLY A 115 -10.65 9.59 4.09
N THR A 116 -9.39 9.88 3.78
CA THR A 116 -8.79 11.23 3.89
C THR A 116 -8.60 11.85 2.51
N THR A 117 -8.73 13.17 2.41
CA THR A 117 -8.41 13.95 1.20
C THR A 117 -6.97 14.48 1.21
N LYS A 118 -6.27 14.38 2.34
CA LYS A 118 -4.88 14.83 2.49
C LYS A 118 -3.96 13.99 1.59
N ALA A 119 -3.25 14.61 0.67
CA ALA A 119 -2.23 13.93 -0.13
C ALA A 119 -1.05 13.48 0.75
N CYS A 120 -0.46 12.33 0.43
CA CYS A 120 0.82 11.93 1.00
C CYS A 120 1.91 12.87 0.49
N THR A 121 2.76 13.34 1.40
CA THR A 121 3.90 14.23 1.12
C THR A 121 5.20 13.46 1.14
#